data_AF-A0A3C1PZZ4-F1
#
_entry.id   AF-A0A3C1PZZ4-F1
#
_cell.length_a   1.000
_cell.length_b   1.000
_cell.length_c   1.000
_cell.angle_alpha   90.00
_cell.angle_beta   90.00
_cell.angle_gamma   90.00
#
_symmetry.space_group_name_H-M   'P 1'
#
loop_
_entity.id
_entity.type
_entity.pdbx_description
1 polymer ?
#
loop_
_entity_poly.entity_id
_entity_poly.type
_entity_poly.pdbx_seq_one_letter_code
_entity_poly.pdbx_strand_id
1 'polypeptide(L)'
;NRLTEGMTSKTSIDVCFEEKEMVILGTEYAGEMKKGVFTLMHYLMPMKGHLSMHCSATACPKTNRSTILFGLSGTGKTTLSADPTRKLIGDDEHVWTDTGVFNIEGGCYAKAIDLSKETEPDIYNALHYGAVLENVVHDEDYNVDFHDTSLTQNTRGAYPIEFIDNALVPCIAGHPTDIIFLTCDAFGVLPPVAKLSEEQAMYHFISGYTAKVAGTEMGVTEPTATFSACFGAPFLVLHPSRYAELLAKKMKDHEVNVWLVNTGWIKGGYGSGERIKLKYSRAIVEAICNGELAQAPAKIDPVFGFQTVTEVPKVPSDILVPRNSWADQTAFDTSARKLADLFLENFKTYEKGTSNEIISGGPKKSESHS
;
A
#
# COMPACT_ATOMS: atom_id res chain seq x y z
N ASN A 1 0.07 1.06 -34.94
CA ASN A 1 -0.08 1.92 -33.75
C ASN A 1 0.19 3.39 -34.03
N ARG A 2 1.44 3.84 -34.27
CA ARG A 2 1.77 5.26 -34.55
C ARG A 2 1.06 5.94 -35.75
N LEU A 3 0.34 5.16 -36.56
CA LEU A 3 -0.46 5.65 -37.69
C LEU A 3 -1.93 5.86 -37.32
N THR A 4 -2.32 5.51 -36.08
CA THR A 4 -3.66 5.66 -35.52
C THR A 4 -3.71 6.96 -34.72
N GLU A 5 -4.78 7.75 -34.88
CA GLU A 5 -4.97 9.00 -34.15
C GLU A 5 -4.99 8.77 -32.63
N GLY A 6 -4.41 9.71 -31.87
CA GLY A 6 -4.29 9.61 -30.40
C GLY A 6 -3.13 8.76 -29.88
N MET A 7 -2.50 7.93 -30.73
CA MET A 7 -1.41 7.04 -30.32
C MET A 7 -0.05 7.72 -30.41
N THR A 8 0.65 7.79 -29.28
CA THR A 8 1.93 8.53 -29.16
C THR A 8 3.17 7.65 -29.34
N SER A 9 3.01 6.33 -29.36
CA SER A 9 4.13 5.38 -29.38
C SER A 9 3.84 4.12 -30.22
N LYS A 10 4.80 3.17 -30.27
CA LYS A 10 4.54 1.85 -30.88
C LYS A 10 3.65 0.98 -29.99
N THR A 11 3.57 1.32 -28.71
CA THR A 11 2.87 0.62 -27.65
C THR A 11 1.51 1.27 -27.38
N SER A 12 0.46 0.45 -27.26
CA SER A 12 -0.84 0.86 -26.71
C SER A 12 -1.45 -0.26 -25.91
N ILE A 13 -2.19 0.14 -24.88
CA ILE A 13 -2.93 -0.72 -23.97
C ILE A 13 -4.32 -0.10 -23.88
N ASP A 14 -5.25 -0.64 -24.65
CA ASP A 14 -6.57 -0.05 -24.86
C ASP A 14 -7.64 -0.97 -24.24
N VAL A 15 -8.51 -0.41 -23.40
CA VAL A 15 -9.62 -1.14 -22.75
C VAL A 15 -10.94 -0.56 -23.24
N CYS A 16 -11.75 -1.38 -23.90
CA CYS A 16 -13.11 -1.01 -24.33
C CYS A 16 -14.15 -1.64 -23.40
N PHE A 17 -14.80 -0.83 -22.57
CA PHE A 17 -15.81 -1.31 -21.63
C PHE A 17 -17.10 -1.79 -22.31
N GLU A 18 -17.46 -1.21 -23.46
CA GLU A 18 -18.66 -1.58 -24.22
C GLU A 18 -18.53 -2.97 -24.85
N GLU A 19 -17.42 -3.19 -25.56
CA GLU A 19 -17.11 -4.46 -26.22
C GLU A 19 -16.53 -5.51 -25.25
N LYS A 20 -16.10 -5.09 -24.05
CA LYS A 20 -15.43 -5.93 -23.04
C LYS A 20 -14.14 -6.57 -23.56
N GLU A 21 -13.39 -5.79 -24.32
CA GLU A 21 -12.14 -6.21 -24.94
C GLU A 21 -10.97 -5.36 -24.42
N MET A 22 -9.81 -6.00 -24.32
CA MET A 22 -8.54 -5.35 -24.03
C MET A 22 -7.56 -5.68 -25.16
N VAL A 23 -6.94 -4.66 -25.73
CA VAL A 23 -5.96 -4.79 -26.82
C VAL A 23 -4.60 -4.32 -26.31
N ILE A 24 -3.61 -5.21 -26.37
CA ILE A 24 -2.23 -4.91 -25.97
C ILE A 24 -1.35 -5.05 -27.22
N LEU A 25 -0.67 -3.96 -27.59
CA LEU A 25 0.23 -3.93 -28.74
C LEU A 25 1.56 -3.31 -28.32
N GLY A 26 2.68 -3.87 -28.79
CA GLY A 26 4.01 -3.27 -28.67
C GLY A 26 4.62 -3.33 -27.26
N THR A 27 4.16 -4.25 -26.42
CA THR A 27 4.76 -4.59 -25.11
C THR A 27 4.54 -6.08 -24.85
N GLU A 28 5.53 -6.72 -24.21
CA GLU A 28 5.51 -8.13 -23.81
C GLU A 28 5.47 -8.28 -22.28
N TYR A 29 5.35 -7.16 -21.55
CA TYR A 29 5.30 -7.14 -20.09
C TYR A 29 3.98 -7.73 -19.58
N ALA A 30 4.06 -8.84 -18.84
CA ALA A 30 2.88 -9.57 -18.38
C ALA A 30 1.97 -8.73 -17.47
N GLY A 31 2.55 -7.77 -16.75
CA GLY A 31 1.82 -6.87 -15.86
C GLY A 31 0.73 -6.05 -16.54
N GLU A 32 0.82 -5.79 -17.85
CA GLU A 32 -0.23 -5.09 -18.59
C GLU A 32 -1.55 -5.87 -18.57
N MET A 33 -1.50 -7.19 -18.83
CA MET A 33 -2.69 -8.06 -18.80
C MET A 33 -3.34 -8.05 -17.42
N LYS A 34 -2.55 -8.23 -16.36
CA LYS A 34 -3.02 -8.19 -14.96
C LYS A 34 -3.71 -6.86 -14.65
N LYS A 35 -3.03 -5.73 -14.90
CA LYS A 35 -3.54 -4.41 -14.53
C LYS A 35 -4.68 -3.92 -15.43
N GLY A 36 -4.82 -4.46 -16.64
CA GLY A 36 -6.01 -4.25 -17.47
C GLY A 36 -7.27 -4.87 -16.88
N VAL A 37 -7.19 -6.12 -16.40
CA VAL A 37 -8.29 -6.76 -15.66
C VAL A 37 -8.60 -5.99 -14.39
N PHE A 38 -7.58 -5.55 -13.66
CA PHE A 38 -7.78 -4.74 -12.45
C PHE A 38 -8.47 -3.41 -12.73
N THR A 39 -8.09 -2.73 -13.82
CA THR A 39 -8.74 -1.49 -14.28
C THR A 39 -10.22 -1.73 -14.60
N LEU A 40 -10.55 -2.87 -15.22
CA LEU A 40 -11.93 -3.28 -15.43
C LEU A 40 -12.69 -3.45 -14.10
N MET A 41 -12.08 -4.08 -13.11
CA MET A 41 -12.67 -4.26 -11.78
C MET A 41 -12.87 -2.92 -11.04
N HIS A 42 -11.93 -1.97 -11.21
CA HIS A 42 -12.07 -0.62 -10.70
C HIS A 42 -13.20 0.18 -11.35
N TYR A 43 -13.71 -0.22 -12.51
CA TYR A 43 -14.94 0.35 -13.08
C TYR A 43 -16.19 -0.43 -12.64
N LEU A 44 -16.21 -1.75 -12.86
CA LEU A 44 -17.42 -2.55 -12.68
C LEU A 44 -17.86 -2.68 -11.21
N MET A 45 -16.92 -2.78 -10.27
CA MET A 45 -17.26 -3.01 -8.85
C MET A 45 -17.89 -1.78 -8.21
N PRO A 46 -17.35 -0.55 -8.35
CA PRO A 46 -18.01 0.63 -7.82
C PRO A 46 -19.40 0.87 -8.40
N MET A 47 -19.60 0.57 -9.70
CA MET A 47 -20.91 0.66 -10.34
C MET A 47 -21.96 -0.29 -9.73
N LYS A 48 -21.50 -1.34 -9.04
CA LYS A 48 -22.34 -2.28 -8.27
C LYS A 48 -22.36 -1.99 -6.76
N GLY A 49 -21.75 -0.89 -6.31
CA GLY A 49 -21.66 -0.55 -4.89
C GLY A 49 -20.62 -1.37 -4.11
N HIS A 50 -19.70 -2.04 -4.80
CA HIS A 50 -18.58 -2.78 -4.18
C HIS A 50 -17.27 -2.00 -4.32
N LEU A 51 -16.39 -2.12 -3.33
CA LEU A 51 -15.12 -1.41 -3.34
C LEU A 51 -14.03 -2.29 -3.94
N SER A 52 -13.52 -1.94 -5.12
CA SER A 52 -12.28 -2.50 -5.68
C SER A 52 -11.06 -1.83 -5.04
N MET A 53 -10.07 -2.61 -4.64
CA MET A 53 -8.98 -2.19 -3.75
C MET A 53 -7.63 -2.69 -4.26
N HIS A 54 -6.64 -1.79 -4.29
CA HIS A 54 -5.25 -2.14 -4.55
C HIS A 54 -4.54 -2.40 -3.22
N CYS A 55 -4.64 -3.62 -2.74
CA CYS A 55 -4.21 -4.02 -1.40
C CYS A 55 -3.88 -5.51 -1.36
N SER A 56 -3.04 -5.89 -0.41
CA SER A 56 -3.00 -7.27 0.06
C SER A 56 -4.08 -7.50 1.12
N ALA A 57 -4.51 -8.74 1.31
CA ALA A 57 -5.45 -9.08 2.37
C ALA A 57 -5.10 -10.42 3.02
N THR A 58 -5.34 -10.51 4.33
CA THR A 58 -5.15 -11.73 5.12
C THR A 58 -6.36 -12.01 6.00
N ALA A 59 -6.60 -13.28 6.32
CA ALA A 59 -7.69 -13.72 7.18
C ALA A 59 -7.18 -14.31 8.50
N CYS A 60 -7.91 -14.05 9.58
CA CYS A 60 -7.72 -14.78 10.83
C CYS A 60 -8.20 -16.23 10.64
N PRO A 61 -7.35 -17.26 10.89
CA PRO A 61 -7.74 -18.66 10.69
C PRO A 61 -8.87 -19.13 11.61
N LYS A 62 -9.12 -18.43 12.72
CA LYS A 62 -10.17 -18.79 13.70
C LYS A 62 -11.53 -18.17 13.37
N THR A 63 -11.55 -16.93 12.91
CA THR A 63 -12.79 -16.15 12.75
C THR A 63 -13.15 -15.88 11.29
N ASN A 64 -12.22 -16.16 10.36
CA ASN A 64 -12.30 -15.79 8.95
C ASN A 64 -12.49 -14.27 8.70
N ARG A 65 -12.26 -13.42 9.72
CA ARG A 65 -12.28 -11.96 9.56
C ARG A 65 -10.99 -11.50 8.89
N SER A 66 -11.10 -10.54 7.98
CA SER A 66 -9.97 -10.07 7.18
C SER A 66 -9.25 -8.86 7.80
N THR A 67 -8.02 -8.65 7.35
CA THR A 67 -7.24 -7.42 7.54
C THR A 67 -6.76 -7.02 6.15
N ILE A 68 -7.00 -5.76 5.78
CA ILE A 68 -6.59 -5.21 4.48
C ILE A 68 -5.34 -4.36 4.68
N LEU A 69 -4.35 -4.52 3.79
CA LEU A 69 -3.14 -3.69 3.79
C LEU A 69 -2.98 -3.00 2.43
N PHE A 70 -3.28 -1.71 2.39
CA PHE A 70 -2.97 -0.83 1.26
C PHE A 70 -1.54 -0.31 1.35
N GLY A 71 -0.99 0.05 0.20
CA GLY A 71 0.35 0.63 0.11
C GLY A 71 0.85 0.60 -1.33
N LEU A 72 1.85 1.42 -1.64
CA LEU A 72 2.48 1.37 -2.96
C LEU A 72 3.55 0.27 -3.04
N SER A 73 4.19 0.14 -4.19
CA SER A 73 5.35 -0.74 -4.33
C SER A 73 6.45 -0.29 -3.36
N GLY A 74 7.07 -1.23 -2.63
CA GLY A 74 8.19 -0.94 -1.72
C GLY A 74 7.79 -0.46 -0.31
N THR A 75 6.49 -0.35 0.00
CA THR A 75 6.00 -0.02 1.35
C THR A 75 5.82 -1.25 2.25
N GLY A 76 6.18 -2.45 1.77
CA GLY A 76 6.15 -3.68 2.57
C GLY A 76 4.81 -4.42 2.59
N LYS A 77 3.87 -4.16 1.67
CA LYS A 77 2.59 -4.91 1.57
C LYS A 77 2.80 -6.43 1.62
N THR A 78 3.51 -6.97 0.62
CA THR A 78 3.73 -8.42 0.47
C THR A 78 4.49 -9.00 1.67
N THR A 79 5.54 -8.31 2.12
CA THR A 79 6.34 -8.75 3.27
C THR A 79 5.54 -8.77 4.58
N LEU A 80 4.64 -7.82 4.80
CA LEU A 80 3.81 -7.73 6.01
C LEU A 80 2.53 -8.58 5.93
N SER A 81 2.04 -8.90 4.71
CA SER A 81 0.95 -9.86 4.52
C SER A 81 1.41 -11.32 4.61
N ALA A 82 2.70 -11.58 4.41
CA ALA A 82 3.36 -12.86 4.71
C ALA A 82 3.55 -13.03 6.24
N ASP A 83 2.42 -13.12 6.94
CA ASP A 83 2.35 -13.42 8.37
C ASP A 83 2.03 -14.92 8.56
N PRO A 84 2.91 -15.70 9.21
CA PRO A 84 2.69 -17.14 9.40
C PRO A 84 1.49 -17.47 10.31
N THR A 85 1.00 -16.50 11.08
CA THR A 85 -0.15 -16.66 11.98
C THR A 85 -1.50 -16.41 11.29
N ARG A 86 -1.47 -15.88 10.07
CA ARG A 86 -2.64 -15.52 9.27
C ARG A 86 -2.66 -16.27 7.96
N LYS A 87 -3.85 -16.34 7.35
CA LYS A 87 -4.02 -16.95 6.03
C LYS A 87 -3.99 -15.87 4.94
N LEU A 88 -3.15 -16.02 3.92
CA LEU A 88 -3.09 -15.07 2.81
C LEU A 88 -4.34 -15.21 1.94
N ILE A 89 -5.07 -14.12 1.69
CA ILE A 89 -6.20 -14.11 0.74
C ILE A 89 -5.66 -13.75 -0.66
N GLY A 90 -4.75 -12.79 -0.73
CA GLY A 90 -4.07 -12.35 -1.95
C GLY A 90 -3.10 -11.22 -1.64
N ASP A 91 -2.19 -10.92 -2.57
CA ASP A 91 -1.10 -9.96 -2.36
C ASP A 91 -1.35 -8.57 -2.95
N ASP A 92 -2.30 -8.39 -3.87
CA ASP A 92 -2.37 -7.14 -4.65
C ASP A 92 -3.78 -6.60 -4.97
N GLU A 93 -4.76 -7.44 -5.34
CA GLU A 93 -6.03 -6.94 -5.90
C GLU A 93 -7.27 -7.61 -5.29
N HIS A 94 -8.10 -6.83 -4.59
CA HIS A 94 -9.26 -7.37 -3.87
C HIS A 94 -10.52 -6.54 -4.08
N VAL A 95 -11.68 -7.15 -3.80
CA VAL A 95 -12.97 -6.45 -3.76
C VAL A 95 -13.64 -6.67 -2.42
N TRP A 96 -14.14 -5.60 -1.81
CA TRP A 96 -15.00 -5.67 -0.63
C TRP A 96 -16.48 -5.52 -1.03
N THR A 97 -17.19 -6.63 -0.91
CA THR A 97 -18.62 -6.77 -1.23
C THR A 97 -19.47 -6.64 0.03
N ASP A 98 -20.76 -6.93 -0.08
CA ASP A 98 -21.69 -6.96 1.06
C ASP A 98 -21.53 -8.18 1.95
N THR A 99 -20.75 -9.18 1.54
CA THR A 99 -20.52 -10.42 2.30
C THR A 99 -19.10 -10.59 2.82
N GLY A 100 -18.15 -9.78 2.35
CA GLY A 100 -16.76 -9.89 2.75
C GLY A 100 -15.78 -9.40 1.68
N VAL A 101 -14.59 -9.97 1.70
CA VAL A 101 -13.49 -9.65 0.77
C VAL A 101 -13.17 -10.88 -0.08
N PHE A 102 -12.95 -10.69 -1.38
CA PHE A 102 -12.42 -11.72 -2.25
C PHE A 102 -11.23 -11.22 -3.07
N ASN A 103 -10.31 -12.13 -3.40
CA ASN A 103 -9.20 -11.87 -4.30
C ASN A 103 -9.67 -11.89 -5.76
N ILE A 104 -9.29 -10.89 -6.55
CA ILE A 104 -9.57 -10.83 -7.99
C ILE A 104 -8.74 -11.90 -8.73
N GLU A 105 -7.56 -12.21 -8.20
CA GLU A 105 -6.52 -13.01 -8.84
C GLU A 105 -6.57 -14.48 -8.41
N GLY A 106 -5.96 -15.34 -9.22
CA GLY A 106 -5.72 -16.77 -8.91
C GLY A 106 -4.27 -17.08 -8.55
N GLY A 107 -3.45 -16.06 -8.32
CA GLY A 107 -2.02 -16.20 -8.07
C GLY A 107 -1.41 -14.89 -7.58
N CYS A 108 -0.09 -14.88 -7.50
CA CYS A 108 0.69 -13.70 -7.12
C CYS A 108 1.68 -13.35 -8.23
N TYR A 109 2.02 -12.06 -8.32
CA TYR A 109 3.01 -11.54 -9.27
C TYR A 109 4.04 -10.69 -8.53
N ALA A 110 4.85 -11.40 -7.73
CA ALA A 110 5.76 -10.82 -6.77
C ALA A 110 7.02 -10.25 -7.43
N LYS A 111 7.65 -9.27 -6.78
CA LYS A 111 9.01 -8.84 -7.13
C LYS A 111 10.00 -9.95 -6.78
N ALA A 112 10.96 -10.16 -7.66
CA ALA A 112 12.00 -11.17 -7.48
C ALA A 112 13.38 -10.56 -7.13
N ILE A 113 13.54 -9.24 -7.25
CA ILE A 113 14.81 -8.56 -6.91
C ILE A 113 15.14 -8.72 -5.43
N ASP A 114 16.39 -9.09 -5.15
CA ASP A 114 16.94 -9.34 -3.82
C ASP A 114 16.17 -10.42 -3.01
N LEU A 115 15.39 -11.26 -3.69
CA LEU A 115 14.63 -12.33 -3.05
C LEU A 115 15.59 -13.36 -2.44
N SER A 116 15.40 -13.64 -1.15
CA SER A 116 16.17 -14.67 -0.43
C SER A 116 15.25 -15.56 0.39
N LYS A 117 15.68 -16.81 0.57
CA LYS A 117 14.95 -17.79 1.38
C LYS A 117 14.89 -17.39 2.86
N GLU A 118 15.90 -16.66 3.32
CA GLU A 118 16.03 -16.23 4.71
C GLU A 118 15.03 -15.12 5.06
N THR A 119 14.79 -14.18 4.13
CA THR A 119 13.92 -13.02 4.39
C THR A 119 12.47 -13.26 3.99
N GLU A 120 12.25 -13.98 2.87
CA GLU A 120 10.93 -14.17 2.26
C GLU A 120 10.75 -15.63 1.81
N PRO A 121 10.77 -16.60 2.74
CA PRO A 121 10.77 -18.03 2.44
C PRO A 121 9.55 -18.48 1.63
N ASP A 122 8.36 -17.95 1.92
CA ASP A 122 7.12 -18.37 1.26
C ASP A 122 7.15 -18.04 -0.23
N ILE A 123 7.56 -16.81 -0.58
CA ILE A 123 7.69 -16.36 -1.97
C ILE A 123 8.80 -17.14 -2.66
N TYR A 124 9.96 -17.30 -2.01
CA TYR A 124 11.09 -18.04 -2.58
C TYR A 124 10.71 -19.48 -2.90
N ASN A 125 10.05 -20.17 -1.95
CA ASN A 125 9.64 -21.56 -2.15
C ASN A 125 8.53 -21.71 -3.19
N ALA A 126 7.71 -20.68 -3.42
CA ALA A 126 6.68 -20.68 -4.46
C ALA A 126 7.26 -20.60 -5.89
N LEU A 127 8.54 -20.28 -6.07
CA LEU A 127 9.18 -20.20 -7.38
C LEU A 127 9.75 -21.56 -7.82
N HIS A 128 8.86 -22.53 -8.05
CA HIS A 128 9.19 -23.86 -8.58
C HIS A 128 8.43 -24.18 -9.88
N TYR A 129 8.51 -25.42 -10.38
CA TYR A 129 7.82 -25.83 -11.60
C TYR A 129 6.34 -25.43 -11.57
N GLY A 130 5.90 -24.70 -12.62
CA GLY A 130 4.58 -24.08 -12.72
C GLY A 130 4.59 -22.56 -12.49
N ALA A 131 5.63 -22.01 -11.86
CA ALA A 131 5.87 -20.58 -11.78
C ALA A 131 6.54 -20.05 -13.06
N VAL A 132 6.42 -18.74 -13.29
CA VAL A 132 7.06 -18.01 -14.39
C VAL A 132 7.96 -16.93 -13.80
N LEU A 133 9.22 -16.90 -14.22
CA LEU A 133 10.14 -15.82 -13.88
C LEU A 133 10.29 -14.89 -15.08
N GLU A 134 10.19 -13.59 -14.82
CA GLU A 134 10.22 -12.56 -15.87
C GLU A 134 11.42 -11.63 -15.63
N ASN A 135 12.27 -11.51 -16.65
CA ASN A 135 13.47 -10.68 -16.67
C ASN A 135 14.52 -10.98 -15.58
N VAL A 136 14.55 -12.20 -15.03
CA VAL A 136 15.63 -12.67 -14.15
C VAL A 136 16.82 -13.17 -14.98
N VAL A 137 18.02 -13.13 -14.39
CA VAL A 137 19.23 -13.71 -14.99
C VAL A 137 19.53 -15.03 -14.28
N HIS A 138 19.99 -16.03 -15.02
CA HIS A 138 20.39 -17.32 -14.48
C HIS A 138 21.70 -17.81 -15.10
N ASP A 139 22.39 -18.69 -14.40
CA ASP A 139 23.61 -19.35 -14.89
C ASP A 139 23.32 -20.53 -15.84
N GLU A 140 24.37 -21.24 -16.27
CA GLU A 140 24.26 -22.41 -17.16
C GLU A 140 23.53 -23.60 -16.52
N ASP A 141 23.49 -23.66 -15.19
CA ASP A 141 22.79 -24.68 -14.40
C ASP A 141 21.34 -24.25 -14.06
N TYR A 142 20.88 -23.11 -14.61
CA TYR A 142 19.57 -22.49 -14.35
C TYR A 142 19.37 -22.01 -12.91
N ASN A 143 20.45 -21.78 -12.15
CA ASN A 143 20.34 -21.08 -10.88
C ASN A 143 20.10 -19.59 -11.14
N VAL A 144 19.04 -19.06 -10.57
CA VAL A 144 18.65 -17.65 -10.73
C VAL A 144 19.46 -16.77 -9.78
N ASP A 145 20.07 -15.72 -10.30
CA ASP A 145 20.65 -14.65 -9.50
C ASP A 145 19.61 -13.54 -9.29
N PHE A 146 18.95 -13.56 -8.12
CA PHE A 146 17.94 -12.56 -7.76
C PHE A 146 18.52 -11.16 -7.48
N HIS A 147 19.85 -11.02 -7.38
CA HIS A 147 20.52 -9.74 -7.24
C HIS A 147 20.93 -9.11 -8.58
N ASP A 148 20.92 -9.87 -9.67
CA ASP A 148 21.28 -9.37 -10.99
C ASP A 148 20.15 -8.49 -11.57
N THR A 149 20.45 -7.20 -11.70
CA THR A 149 19.54 -6.20 -12.28
C THR A 149 20.01 -5.68 -13.64
N SER A 150 20.89 -6.42 -14.34
CA SER A 150 21.45 -6.01 -15.63
C SER A 150 20.38 -5.80 -16.71
N LEU A 151 19.27 -6.54 -16.64
CA LEU A 151 18.09 -6.34 -17.48
C LEU A 151 17.17 -5.26 -16.92
N THR A 152 16.82 -5.35 -15.64
CA THR A 152 15.89 -4.44 -14.96
C THR A 152 15.94 -4.62 -13.45
N GLN A 153 15.54 -3.60 -12.70
CA GLN A 153 15.28 -3.72 -11.25
C GLN A 153 13.86 -4.24 -10.94
N ASN A 154 12.99 -4.38 -11.95
CA ASN A 154 11.63 -4.89 -11.80
C ASN A 154 11.53 -6.36 -12.25
N THR A 155 12.44 -7.20 -11.78
CA THR A 155 12.36 -8.65 -11.98
C THR A 155 11.14 -9.20 -11.23
N ARG A 156 10.49 -10.23 -11.79
CA ARG A 156 9.21 -10.75 -11.27
C ARG A 156 9.15 -12.26 -11.25
N GLY A 157 8.34 -12.78 -10.33
CA GLY A 157 7.90 -14.17 -10.28
C GLY A 157 6.38 -14.24 -10.22
N ALA A 158 5.77 -14.96 -11.16
CA ALA A 158 4.34 -15.26 -11.18
C ALA A 158 4.11 -16.72 -10.77
N TYR A 159 3.22 -16.96 -9.83
CA TYR A 159 2.89 -18.31 -9.35
C TYR A 159 1.44 -18.42 -8.91
N PRO A 160 0.80 -19.61 -9.04
CA PRO A 160 -0.53 -19.86 -8.50
C PRO A 160 -0.59 -19.64 -6.99
N ILE A 161 -1.76 -19.25 -6.47
CA ILE A 161 -1.92 -18.95 -5.05
C ILE A 161 -1.70 -20.20 -4.19
N GLU A 162 -1.95 -21.38 -4.74
CA GLU A 162 -1.76 -22.69 -4.11
C GLU A 162 -0.29 -23.02 -3.83
N PHE A 163 0.66 -22.28 -4.40
CA PHE A 163 2.08 -22.45 -4.11
C PHE A 163 2.50 -21.75 -2.80
N ILE A 164 1.60 -20.97 -2.20
CA ILE A 164 1.79 -20.38 -0.88
C ILE A 164 1.12 -21.27 0.17
N ASP A 165 1.92 -21.92 1.02
CA ASP A 165 1.46 -22.90 2.02
C ASP A 165 0.38 -22.36 2.98
N ASN A 166 0.46 -21.08 3.35
CA ASN A 166 -0.50 -20.43 4.24
C ASN A 166 -1.61 -19.67 3.49
N ALA A 167 -1.80 -19.88 2.19
CA ALA A 167 -2.93 -19.28 1.47
C ALA A 167 -4.28 -19.79 1.99
N LEU A 168 -5.31 -18.96 1.84
CA LEU A 168 -6.71 -19.30 2.05
C LEU A 168 -7.31 -19.71 0.70
N VAL A 169 -7.73 -20.97 0.58
CA VAL A 169 -8.40 -21.48 -0.63
C VAL A 169 -9.79 -22.00 -0.24
N PRO A 170 -10.89 -21.45 -0.80
CA PRO A 170 -10.95 -20.35 -1.77
C PRO A 170 -10.56 -18.99 -1.15
N CYS A 171 -10.03 -18.08 -1.97
CA CYS A 171 -9.51 -16.75 -1.59
C CYS A 171 -10.63 -15.75 -1.20
N ILE A 172 -11.47 -16.11 -0.23
CA ILE A 172 -12.64 -15.37 0.21
C ILE A 172 -12.67 -15.35 1.74
N ALA A 173 -12.79 -14.17 2.33
CA ALA A 173 -12.88 -13.97 3.76
C ALA A 173 -14.08 -13.09 4.13
N GLY A 174 -14.46 -13.10 5.41
CA GLY A 174 -15.47 -12.19 5.94
C GLY A 174 -14.99 -10.73 5.95
N HIS A 175 -15.85 -9.86 6.49
CA HIS A 175 -15.56 -8.42 6.56
C HIS A 175 -14.24 -8.11 7.30
N PRO A 176 -13.53 -7.05 6.89
CA PRO A 176 -12.37 -6.56 7.61
C PRO A 176 -12.70 -6.23 9.06
N THR A 177 -11.75 -6.43 9.96
CA THR A 177 -11.73 -5.76 11.29
C THR A 177 -10.82 -4.54 11.26
N ASP A 178 -9.81 -4.58 10.40
CA ASP A 178 -8.74 -3.59 10.34
C ASP A 178 -8.34 -3.30 8.89
N ILE A 179 -8.09 -2.02 8.62
CA ILE A 179 -7.49 -1.52 7.38
C ILE A 179 -6.20 -0.82 7.74
N ILE A 180 -5.12 -1.17 7.05
CA ILE A 180 -3.79 -0.64 7.27
C ILE A 180 -3.36 0.10 6.01
N PHE A 181 -3.02 1.37 6.15
CA PHE A 181 -2.37 2.18 5.13
C PHE A 181 -0.86 2.16 5.40
N LEU A 182 -0.12 1.43 4.58
CA LEU A 182 1.34 1.39 4.64
C LEU A 182 1.92 2.57 3.87
N THR A 183 2.80 3.32 4.54
CA THR A 183 3.52 4.44 3.95
C THR A 183 5.00 4.33 4.24
N CYS A 184 5.85 4.60 3.25
CA CYS A 184 7.29 4.69 3.45
C CYS A 184 7.65 6.16 3.57
N ASP A 185 7.51 6.75 4.76
CA ASP A 185 7.83 8.17 4.97
C ASP A 185 9.33 8.39 5.13
N ALA A 186 9.97 8.93 4.09
CA ALA A 186 11.39 9.30 4.11
C ALA A 186 11.66 10.68 4.72
N PHE A 187 10.63 11.44 5.11
CA PHE A 187 10.78 12.68 5.87
C PHE A 187 10.92 12.43 7.37
N GLY A 188 10.58 11.23 7.85
CA GLY A 188 10.73 10.81 9.25
C GLY A 188 9.74 11.49 10.21
N VAL A 189 8.60 11.93 9.69
CA VAL A 189 7.58 12.73 10.38
C VAL A 189 6.46 11.84 10.91
N LEU A 190 5.97 10.91 10.10
CA LEU A 190 4.81 10.09 10.42
C LEU A 190 5.14 9.06 11.51
N PRO A 191 4.23 8.82 12.47
CA PRO A 191 4.44 7.85 13.54
C PRO A 191 4.55 6.43 13.00
N PRO A 192 5.28 5.52 13.69
CA PRO A 192 5.29 4.10 13.33
C PRO A 192 3.88 3.51 13.20
N VAL A 193 2.95 3.94 14.04
CA VAL A 193 1.54 3.60 13.95
C VAL A 193 0.64 4.70 14.52
N ALA A 194 -0.45 5.00 13.83
CA ALA A 194 -1.52 5.83 14.34
C ALA A 194 -2.89 5.29 13.95
N LYS A 195 -3.88 5.50 14.82
CA LYS A 195 -5.29 5.25 14.52
C LYS A 195 -5.88 6.49 13.84
N LEU A 196 -6.64 6.27 12.78
CA LEU A 196 -7.29 7.32 11.99
C LEU A 196 -8.78 7.41 12.33
N SER A 197 -9.34 8.62 12.32
CA SER A 197 -10.79 8.82 12.22
C SER A 197 -11.30 8.43 10.82
N GLU A 198 -12.62 8.37 10.64
CA GLU A 198 -13.22 8.08 9.34
C GLU A 198 -12.83 9.14 8.29
N GLU A 199 -12.85 10.42 8.67
CA GLU A 199 -12.47 11.54 7.80
C GLU A 199 -10.99 11.46 7.41
N GLN A 200 -10.12 11.20 8.39
CA GLN A 200 -8.69 11.00 8.14
C GLN A 200 -8.44 9.78 7.24
N ALA A 201 -9.16 8.68 7.47
CA ALA A 201 -9.06 7.50 6.63
C ALA A 201 -9.41 7.81 5.16
N MET A 202 -10.52 8.52 4.91
CA MET A 202 -10.89 8.93 3.56
C MET A 202 -9.85 9.88 2.92
N TYR A 203 -9.38 10.89 3.66
CA TYR A 203 -8.39 11.84 3.18
C TYR A 203 -7.07 11.16 2.81
N HIS A 204 -6.57 10.29 3.70
CA HIS A 204 -5.30 9.58 3.49
C HIS A 204 -5.42 8.48 2.45
N PHE A 205 -6.61 7.89 2.27
CA PHE A 205 -6.88 6.98 1.17
C PHE A 205 -6.81 7.68 -0.19
N ILE A 206 -7.47 8.84 -0.35
CA ILE A 206 -7.37 9.66 -1.58
C ILE A 206 -5.96 10.20 -1.78
N SER A 207 -5.25 10.53 -0.71
CA SER A 207 -3.87 11.03 -0.82
C SER A 207 -2.92 9.93 -1.29
N GLY A 208 -3.02 8.73 -0.72
CA GLY A 208 -2.20 7.57 -1.09
C GLY A 208 -0.70 7.87 -1.03
N TYR A 209 -0.27 8.42 0.10
CA TYR A 209 1.09 8.95 0.28
C TYR A 209 2.14 7.86 0.55
N THR A 210 3.29 7.99 -0.11
CA THR A 210 4.56 7.38 0.25
C THR A 210 5.70 8.33 -0.13
N ALA A 211 6.95 8.03 0.24
CA ALA A 211 8.11 8.71 -0.32
C ALA A 211 8.95 7.77 -1.19
N LYS A 212 9.54 8.34 -2.24
CA LYS A 212 10.65 7.74 -2.99
C LYS A 212 11.96 8.10 -2.31
N VAL A 213 12.85 7.12 -2.22
CA VAL A 213 14.12 7.22 -1.50
C VAL A 213 15.24 7.46 -2.49
N ALA A 214 16.15 8.37 -2.16
CA ALA A 214 17.30 8.67 -3.01
C ALA A 214 18.13 7.40 -3.29
N GLY A 215 18.53 7.21 -4.54
CA GLY A 215 19.31 6.05 -4.99
C GLY A 215 18.52 4.78 -5.35
N THR A 216 17.20 4.75 -5.15
CA THR A 216 16.33 3.62 -5.60
C THR A 216 15.66 3.86 -6.96
N GLU A 217 15.71 5.09 -7.47
CA GLU A 217 15.25 5.45 -8.81
C GLU A 217 16.27 6.41 -9.47
N MET A 218 16.51 6.26 -10.77
CA MET A 218 17.43 7.12 -11.50
C MET A 218 17.04 8.60 -11.37
N GLY A 219 17.95 9.42 -10.84
CA GLY A 219 17.79 10.88 -10.74
C GLY A 219 17.21 11.41 -9.43
N VAL A 220 16.90 10.57 -8.44
CA VAL A 220 16.41 11.01 -7.12
C VAL A 220 17.59 11.15 -6.15
N THR A 221 17.94 12.39 -5.80
CA THR A 221 19.02 12.72 -4.84
C THR A 221 18.52 13.07 -3.44
N GLU A 222 17.25 13.45 -3.31
CA GLU A 222 16.58 13.76 -2.04
C GLU A 222 15.23 13.04 -1.93
N PRO A 223 14.72 12.75 -0.71
CA PRO A 223 13.38 12.22 -0.50
C PRO A 223 12.32 13.01 -1.26
N THR A 224 11.56 12.32 -2.11
CA THR A 224 10.50 12.94 -2.88
C THR A 224 9.16 12.34 -2.48
N ALA A 225 8.23 13.18 -2.01
CA ALA A 225 6.87 12.76 -1.72
C ALA A 225 6.18 12.27 -3.00
N THR A 226 5.51 11.13 -2.92
CA THR A 226 4.73 10.54 -4.01
C THR A 226 3.33 10.28 -3.50
N PHE A 227 2.35 10.77 -4.26
CA PHE A 227 0.94 10.60 -3.97
C PHE A 227 0.31 9.81 -5.11
N SER A 228 -0.37 8.73 -4.77
CA SER A 228 -1.08 7.88 -5.74
C SER A 228 -2.44 7.57 -5.18
N ALA A 229 -3.46 8.29 -5.66
CA ALA A 229 -4.81 8.21 -5.12
C ALA A 229 -5.31 6.78 -4.96
N CYS A 230 -5.97 6.52 -3.83
CA CYS A 230 -6.46 5.18 -3.44
C CYS A 230 -5.36 4.10 -3.42
N PHE A 231 -4.10 4.52 -3.28
CA PHE A 231 -2.90 3.70 -3.42
C PHE A 231 -2.79 3.00 -4.80
N GLY A 232 -3.49 3.47 -5.83
CA GLY A 232 -3.64 2.77 -7.11
C GLY A 232 -4.04 3.67 -8.27
N ALA A 233 -3.65 4.95 -8.26
CA ALA A 233 -4.09 5.95 -9.24
C ALA A 233 -4.01 5.50 -10.72
N PRO A 234 -2.94 4.81 -11.18
CA PRO A 234 -2.86 4.37 -12.58
C PRO A 234 -3.98 3.42 -13.04
N PHE A 235 -4.70 2.79 -12.10
CA PHE A 235 -5.73 1.77 -12.38
C PHE A 235 -7.14 2.28 -12.09
N LEU A 236 -7.28 3.51 -11.57
CA LEU A 236 -8.58 4.09 -11.27
C LEU A 236 -9.27 4.55 -12.56
N VAL A 237 -10.57 4.29 -12.63
CA VAL A 237 -11.41 4.70 -13.76
C VAL A 237 -12.34 5.85 -13.35
N LEU A 238 -12.84 5.81 -12.11
CA LEU A 238 -13.70 6.85 -11.56
C LEU A 238 -12.88 7.87 -10.76
N HIS A 239 -13.51 8.99 -10.42
CA HIS A 239 -12.89 9.96 -9.52
C HIS A 239 -12.56 9.32 -8.15
N PRO A 240 -11.39 9.58 -7.54
CA PRO A 240 -10.98 8.98 -6.27
C PRO A 240 -12.01 9.08 -5.13
N SER A 241 -12.77 10.19 -5.08
CA SER A 241 -13.83 10.37 -4.08
C SER A 241 -14.89 9.27 -4.11
N ARG A 242 -15.18 8.66 -5.27
CA ARG A 242 -16.13 7.53 -5.34
C ARG A 242 -15.66 6.31 -4.58
N TYR A 243 -14.38 5.99 -4.68
CA TYR A 243 -13.80 4.87 -3.93
C TYR A 243 -13.72 5.20 -2.43
N ALA A 244 -13.42 6.45 -2.08
CA ALA A 244 -13.40 6.90 -0.69
C ALA A 244 -14.80 6.87 -0.03
N GLU A 245 -15.85 7.28 -0.75
CA GLU A 245 -17.24 7.20 -0.30
C GLU A 245 -17.67 5.74 -0.04
N LEU A 246 -17.31 4.82 -0.95
CA LEU A 246 -17.56 3.39 -0.76
C LEU A 246 -16.80 2.83 0.44
N LEU A 247 -15.53 3.22 0.62
CA LEU A 247 -14.73 2.87 1.77
C LEU A 247 -15.38 3.37 3.07
N ALA A 248 -15.79 4.64 3.12
CA ALA A 248 -16.47 5.25 4.27
C ALA A 248 -17.71 4.47 4.68
N LYS A 249 -18.58 4.18 3.71
CA LYS A 249 -19.79 3.40 3.93
C LYS A 249 -19.45 2.03 4.52
N LYS A 250 -18.50 1.31 3.93
CA LYS A 250 -18.08 -0.03 4.39
C LYS A 250 -17.45 0.00 5.78
N MET A 251 -16.61 1.00 6.09
CA MET A 251 -16.00 1.16 7.41
C MET A 251 -17.06 1.37 8.49
N LYS A 252 -18.04 2.25 8.22
CA LYS A 252 -19.14 2.55 9.13
C LYS A 252 -20.08 1.37 9.35
N ASP A 253 -20.47 0.68 8.28
CA ASP A 253 -21.38 -0.47 8.35
C ASP A 253 -20.78 -1.67 9.13
N HIS A 254 -19.46 -1.73 9.27
CA HIS A 254 -18.74 -2.87 9.83
C HIS A 254 -17.80 -2.52 11.01
N GLU A 255 -17.84 -1.28 11.50
CA GLU A 255 -17.04 -0.78 12.64
C GLU A 255 -15.53 -1.08 12.51
N VAL A 256 -14.99 -0.82 11.32
CA VAL A 256 -13.61 -1.18 10.98
C VAL A 256 -12.61 -0.16 11.53
N ASN A 257 -11.56 -0.63 12.20
CA ASN A 257 -10.47 0.26 12.62
C ASN A 257 -9.54 0.56 11.43
N VAL A 258 -9.10 1.82 11.32
CA VAL A 258 -8.15 2.23 10.28
C VAL A 258 -6.86 2.70 10.90
N TRP A 259 -5.76 2.21 10.36
CA TRP A 259 -4.41 2.43 10.85
C TRP A 259 -3.53 3.01 9.76
N LEU A 260 -2.74 4.02 10.11
CA LEU A 260 -1.60 4.47 9.32
C LEU A 260 -0.34 3.84 9.91
N VAL A 261 0.41 3.09 9.12
CA VAL A 261 1.65 2.43 9.56
C VAL A 261 2.81 2.91 8.70
N ASN A 262 3.76 3.59 9.35
CA ASN A 262 4.99 4.03 8.71
C ASN A 262 6.00 2.87 8.68
N THR A 263 6.48 2.54 7.48
CA THR A 263 7.54 1.55 7.21
C THR A 263 8.83 2.22 6.68
N GLY A 264 8.85 3.55 6.70
CA GLY A 264 9.94 4.41 6.29
C GLY A 264 10.89 4.74 7.44
N TRP A 265 11.14 6.04 7.67
CA TRP A 265 12.18 6.54 8.57
C TRP A 265 11.63 7.03 9.91
N ILE A 266 12.50 6.98 10.93
CA ILE A 266 12.30 7.53 12.28
C ILE A 266 13.60 8.21 12.75
N LYS A 267 13.52 8.98 13.86
CA LYS A 267 14.63 9.73 14.47
C LYS A 267 15.27 10.82 13.58
N GLY A 268 14.70 11.05 12.40
CA GLY A 268 15.20 11.94 11.37
C GLY A 268 14.64 11.51 10.01
N GLY A 269 14.74 12.38 9.00
CA GLY A 269 14.50 12.00 7.61
C GLY A 269 15.64 11.17 7.02
N TYR A 270 15.51 10.75 5.77
CA TYR A 270 16.58 10.08 5.05
C TYR A 270 17.90 10.88 5.12
N GLY A 271 19.00 10.20 5.41
CA GLY A 271 20.33 10.79 5.58
C GLY A 271 20.69 11.18 7.02
N SER A 272 19.71 11.42 7.90
CA SER A 272 19.94 11.74 9.32
C SER A 272 19.27 10.78 10.30
N GLY A 273 18.15 10.17 9.90
CA GLY A 273 17.43 9.14 10.66
C GLY A 273 17.77 7.72 10.23
N GLU A 274 16.99 6.77 10.74
CA GLU A 274 17.11 5.35 10.41
C GLU A 274 15.77 4.78 9.93
N ARG A 275 15.83 3.78 9.04
CA ARG A 275 14.62 3.08 8.59
C ARG A 275 14.07 2.22 9.73
N ILE A 276 12.75 2.21 9.90
CA ILE A 276 12.06 1.37 10.87
C ILE A 276 12.39 -0.09 10.57
N LYS A 277 12.89 -0.79 11.60
CA LYS A 277 13.29 -2.19 11.49
C LYS A 277 12.07 -3.05 11.17
N LEU A 278 12.19 -3.97 10.21
CA LEU A 278 11.10 -4.86 9.79
C LEU A 278 10.45 -5.60 10.98
N LYS A 279 11.24 -6.01 11.98
CA LYS A 279 10.72 -6.66 13.19
C LYS A 279 9.72 -5.78 13.97
N TYR A 280 9.88 -4.45 13.95
CA TYR A 280 8.95 -3.53 14.61
C TYR A 280 7.68 -3.35 13.78
N SER A 281 7.80 -3.23 12.46
CA SER A 281 6.62 -3.18 11.58
C SER A 281 5.79 -4.46 11.65
N ARG A 282 6.43 -5.64 11.73
CA ARG A 282 5.74 -6.92 11.97
C ARG A 282 5.03 -6.93 13.32
N ALA A 283 5.70 -6.50 14.40
CA ALA A 283 5.09 -6.43 15.73
C ALA A 283 3.88 -5.47 15.78
N ILE A 284 3.94 -4.34 15.07
CA ILE A 284 2.81 -3.40 14.94
C ILE A 284 1.63 -4.07 14.23
N VAL A 285 1.86 -4.70 13.08
CA VAL A 285 0.80 -5.38 12.30
C VAL A 285 0.21 -6.55 13.09
N GLU A 286 1.03 -7.33 13.80
CA GLU A 286 0.59 -8.40 14.71
C GLU A 286 -0.32 -7.84 15.81
N ALA A 287 0.09 -6.75 16.48
CA ALA A 287 -0.69 -6.11 17.54
C ALA A 287 -2.01 -5.52 17.02
N ILE A 288 -2.04 -4.98 15.80
CA ILE A 288 -3.27 -4.55 15.13
C ILE A 288 -4.18 -5.77 14.90
N CYS A 289 -3.67 -6.82 14.26
CA CYS A 289 -4.42 -8.01 13.91
C CYS A 289 -4.97 -8.77 15.13
N ASN A 290 -4.29 -8.68 16.27
CA ASN A 290 -4.72 -9.26 17.54
C ASN A 290 -5.72 -8.37 18.31
N GLY A 291 -6.00 -7.17 17.82
CA GLY A 291 -6.88 -6.19 18.48
C GLY A 291 -6.24 -5.49 19.68
N GLU A 292 -4.95 -5.69 19.92
CA GLU A 292 -4.22 -5.13 21.07
C GLU A 292 -4.16 -3.60 21.00
N LEU A 293 -4.07 -3.03 19.80
CA LEU A 293 -3.96 -1.58 19.62
C LEU A 293 -5.29 -0.84 19.66
N ALA A 294 -6.43 -1.53 19.53
CA ALA A 294 -7.75 -0.89 19.39
C ALA A 294 -8.08 0.08 20.54
N GLN A 295 -7.54 -0.20 21.73
CA GLN A 295 -7.68 0.58 22.97
C GLN A 295 -6.33 1.01 23.57
N ALA A 296 -5.24 0.93 22.79
CA ALA A 296 -3.93 1.32 23.28
C ALA A 296 -3.86 2.84 23.56
N PRO A 297 -3.05 3.27 24.55
CA PRO A 297 -2.85 4.69 24.82
C PRO A 297 -2.33 5.42 23.58
N ALA A 298 -2.91 6.59 23.29
CA ALA A 298 -2.55 7.40 22.14
C ALA A 298 -2.46 8.89 22.49
N LYS A 299 -1.69 9.64 21.70
CA LYS A 299 -1.60 11.10 21.74
C LYS A 299 -2.01 11.68 20.40
N ILE A 300 -2.69 12.82 20.44
CA ILE A 300 -3.07 13.53 19.21
C ILE A 300 -1.85 14.21 18.62
N ASP A 301 -1.55 13.90 17.36
CA ASP A 301 -0.55 14.61 16.58
C ASP A 301 -1.01 16.05 16.32
N PRO A 302 -0.20 17.08 16.60
CA PRO A 302 -0.63 18.47 16.47
C PRO A 302 -0.76 18.96 15.03
N VAL A 303 -0.10 18.30 14.06
CA VAL A 303 -0.06 18.72 12.65
C VAL A 303 -1.14 17.99 11.86
N PHE A 304 -1.18 16.66 11.98
CA PHE A 304 -2.08 15.78 11.23
C PHE A 304 -3.34 15.39 12.02
N GLY A 305 -3.34 15.55 13.35
CA GLY A 305 -4.48 15.20 14.19
C GLY A 305 -4.66 13.71 14.44
N PHE A 306 -3.73 12.85 14.01
CA PHE A 306 -3.84 11.40 14.18
C PHE A 306 -3.78 11.00 15.66
N GLN A 307 -4.38 9.86 16.00
CA GLN A 307 -4.17 9.22 17.29
C GLN A 307 -2.89 8.37 17.24
N THR A 308 -1.74 9.00 17.49
CA THR A 308 -0.42 8.35 17.55
C THR A 308 -0.35 7.42 18.75
N VAL A 309 -0.25 6.11 18.50
CA VAL A 309 -0.18 5.10 19.57
C VAL A 309 1.15 5.22 20.31
N THR A 310 1.12 5.23 21.64
CA THR A 310 2.30 5.47 22.48
C THR A 310 2.86 4.21 23.15
N GLU A 311 2.18 3.07 23.00
CA GLU A 311 2.64 1.79 23.52
C GLU A 311 2.27 0.67 22.54
N VAL A 312 3.26 -0.11 22.12
CA VAL A 312 3.07 -1.26 21.23
C VAL A 312 3.95 -2.40 21.76
N PRO A 313 3.41 -3.61 21.97
CA PRO A 313 4.20 -4.76 22.41
C PRO A 313 5.40 -5.02 21.50
N LYS A 314 6.55 -5.35 22.10
CA LYS A 314 7.82 -5.65 21.41
C LYS A 314 8.41 -4.48 20.58
N VAL A 315 7.88 -3.25 20.72
CA VAL A 315 8.39 -2.04 20.06
C VAL A 315 8.85 -1.03 21.12
N PRO A 316 10.07 -0.46 21.02
CA PRO A 316 10.54 0.57 21.95
C PRO A 316 9.64 1.81 21.95
N SER A 317 9.25 2.30 23.13
CA SER A 317 8.32 3.43 23.24
C SER A 317 8.94 4.76 22.79
N ASP A 318 10.26 4.89 22.81
CA ASP A 318 11.00 6.10 22.41
C ASP A 318 10.87 6.42 20.91
N ILE A 319 10.52 5.44 20.08
CA ILE A 319 10.34 5.62 18.63
C ILE A 319 8.88 5.88 18.21
N LEU A 320 7.91 5.64 19.10
CA LEU A 320 6.48 5.68 18.77
C LEU A 320 5.95 7.11 18.58
N VAL A 321 6.58 8.09 19.22
CA VAL A 321 6.28 9.52 19.03
C VAL A 321 7.46 10.17 18.30
N PRO A 322 7.37 10.35 16.96
CA PRO A 322 8.50 10.78 16.12
C PRO A 322 9.23 12.01 16.65
N ARG A 323 8.50 13.05 17.05
CA ARG A 323 9.06 14.29 17.60
C ARG A 323 10.03 14.08 18.76
N ASN A 324 9.76 13.09 19.62
CA ASN A 324 10.61 12.79 20.79
C ASN A 324 11.90 12.06 20.41
N SER A 325 11.90 11.43 19.24
CA SER A 325 13.01 10.60 18.75
C SER A 325 14.01 11.40 17.91
N TRP A 326 13.64 12.60 17.46
CA TRP A 326 14.53 13.51 16.73
C TRP A 326 15.49 14.22 17.68
N ALA A 327 16.76 14.33 17.28
CA ALA A 327 17.77 15.07 18.03
C ALA A 327 17.47 16.59 18.09
N ASP A 328 16.91 17.14 17.01
CA ASP A 328 16.44 18.53 16.94
C ASP A 328 14.93 18.56 16.67
N GLN A 329 14.17 18.95 17.70
CA GLN A 329 12.71 19.05 17.61
C GLN A 329 12.25 20.18 16.69
N THR A 330 13.06 21.23 16.50
CA THR A 330 12.74 22.34 15.58
C THR A 330 12.88 21.87 14.14
N ALA A 331 13.89 21.04 13.85
CA ALA A 331 14.04 20.38 12.56
C ALA A 331 12.86 19.44 12.28
N PHE A 332 12.39 18.69 13.28
CA PHE A 332 11.17 17.89 13.18
C PHE A 332 9.96 18.77 12.83
N ASP A 333 9.72 19.84 13.60
CA ASP A 333 8.56 20.71 13.41
C ASP A 333 8.57 21.35 12.01
N THR A 334 9.74 21.71 11.49
CA THR A 334 9.92 22.19 10.11
C THR A 334 9.60 21.12 9.07
N SER A 335 10.12 19.90 9.24
CA SER A 335 9.85 18.78 8.34
C SER A 335 8.36 18.40 8.33
N ALA A 336 7.72 18.41 9.50
CA ALA A 336 6.31 18.09 9.67
C ALA A 336 5.40 19.09 8.94
N ARG A 337 5.68 20.39 9.07
CA ARG A 337 4.96 21.43 8.31
C ARG A 337 5.17 21.29 6.80
N LYS A 338 6.42 21.06 6.36
CA LYS A 338 6.71 20.81 4.94
C LYS A 338 5.90 19.63 4.40
N LEU A 339 5.83 18.52 5.14
CA LEU A 339 5.05 17.36 4.72
C LEU A 339 3.54 17.68 4.68
N ALA A 340 3.02 18.38 5.70
CA ALA A 340 1.63 18.82 5.71
C ALA A 340 1.27 19.70 4.51
N ASP A 341 2.14 20.66 4.15
CA ASP A 341 1.94 21.52 2.97
C ASP A 341 1.90 20.70 1.68
N LEU A 342 2.74 19.66 1.56
CA LEU A 342 2.71 18.74 0.41
C LEU A 342 1.40 17.96 0.31
N PHE A 343 0.86 17.50 1.44
CA PHE A 343 -0.47 16.86 1.48
C PHE A 343 -1.56 17.83 1.01
N LEU A 344 -1.57 19.06 1.55
CA LEU A 344 -2.55 20.07 1.20
C LEU A 344 -2.46 20.46 -0.28
N GLU A 345 -1.25 20.64 -0.81
CA GLU A 345 -1.03 20.96 -2.23
C GLU A 345 -1.52 19.84 -3.15
N ASN A 346 -1.15 18.59 -2.85
CA ASN A 346 -1.62 17.42 -3.60
C ASN A 346 -3.16 17.31 -3.58
N PHE A 347 -3.79 17.60 -2.45
CA PHE A 347 -5.23 17.40 -2.30
C PHE A 347 -6.07 18.38 -3.13
N LYS A 348 -5.53 19.56 -3.49
CA LYS A 348 -6.19 20.54 -4.37
C LYS A 348 -6.67 19.92 -5.69
N THR A 349 -5.94 18.93 -6.21
CA THR A 349 -6.31 18.20 -7.44
C THR A 349 -7.66 17.48 -7.31
N TYR A 350 -8.02 17.05 -6.09
CA TYR A 350 -9.22 16.26 -5.82
C TYR A 350 -10.32 17.04 -5.08
N GLU A 351 -10.05 18.27 -4.60
CA GLU A 351 -11.01 19.10 -3.87
C GLU A 351 -12.34 19.23 -4.63
N LYS A 352 -12.27 19.48 -5.95
CA LYS A 352 -13.45 19.53 -6.79
C LYS A 352 -14.02 18.12 -6.99
N GLY A 353 -15.16 17.85 -6.36
CA GLY A 353 -15.83 16.55 -6.42
C GLY A 353 -15.61 15.68 -5.17
N THR A 354 -15.02 16.26 -4.13
CA THR A 354 -14.84 15.64 -2.81
C THR A 354 -15.66 16.38 -1.75
N SER A 355 -16.22 15.66 -0.79
CA SER A 355 -17.04 16.26 0.28
C SER A 355 -16.19 17.00 1.32
N ASN A 356 -16.81 17.96 2.03
CA ASN A 356 -16.13 18.69 3.12
C ASN A 356 -15.70 17.77 4.27
N GLU A 357 -16.44 16.70 4.50
CA GLU A 357 -16.11 15.66 5.49
C GLU A 357 -14.75 15.04 5.17
N ILE A 358 -14.53 14.61 3.92
CA ILE A 358 -13.23 14.08 3.48
C ILE A 358 -12.14 15.15 3.59
N ILE A 359 -12.39 16.38 3.14
CA ILE A 359 -11.40 17.48 3.18
C ILE A 359 -10.97 17.77 4.62
N SER A 360 -11.88 17.68 5.59
CA SER A 360 -11.60 17.93 7.01
C SER A 360 -10.67 16.89 7.66
N GLY A 361 -10.47 15.74 7.02
CA GLY A 361 -9.53 14.71 7.46
C GLY A 361 -8.06 15.02 7.17
N GLY A 362 -7.76 16.12 6.47
CA GLY A 362 -6.41 16.53 6.15
C GLY A 362 -5.63 17.17 7.30
N PRO A 363 -4.32 17.40 7.13
CA PRO A 363 -3.52 18.09 8.13
C PRO A 363 -4.00 19.53 8.34
N LYS A 364 -3.82 20.03 9.56
CA LYS A 364 -4.17 21.40 9.92
C LYS A 364 -3.15 22.36 9.32
N LYS A 365 -3.63 23.40 8.62
CA LYS A 365 -2.79 24.55 8.27
C LYS A 365 -2.21 25.11 9.56
N SER A 366 -0.89 25.26 9.64
CA SER A 366 -0.31 25.96 10.78
C SER A 366 -0.87 27.37 10.80
N GLU A 367 -1.46 27.80 11.90
CA GLU A 367 -1.68 29.23 12.10
C GLU A 367 -0.30 29.89 12.02
N SER A 368 -0.10 30.73 11.00
CA SER A 368 1.06 31.60 10.96
C SER A 368 0.98 32.48 12.20
N HIS A 369 1.80 32.20 13.21
CA HIS A 369 2.10 33.21 14.21
C HIS A 369 2.86 34.30 13.48
N SER A 370 2.11 35.35 13.14
CA SER A 370 2.56 36.64 12.60
C SER A 370 3.57 37.30 13.51
#